data_AF-A0A521I3L6-F1
#
_entry.id   AF-A0A521I3L6-F1
#
_cell.length_a   1.000
_cell.length_b   1.000
_cell.length_c   1.000
_cell.angle_alpha   90.00
_cell.angle_beta   90.00
_cell.angle_gamma   90.00
#
_symmetry.space_group_name_H-M   'P 1'
#
loop_
_entity.id
_entity.type
_entity.pdbx_description
1 polymer ?
#
loop_
_entity_poly.entity_id
_entity_poly.type
_entity_poly.pdbx_seq_one_letter_code
_entity_poly.pdbx_strand_id
1 'polypeptide(L)'
;MNNVPRTDAEWEAMFAPYDDQTYSDALAFLKPNDIVLDIGAGDLRFANQAAARVEYIFAIEQRAELLQNRVAPNIQVIHADARRVEFPKNISAAILLMRHCRHFSLYREKLKAVRCNKLITNARWGMHVEVIDLRAPPLSFVNLAGGWYACACGSVGFKENITFTHSEITQVKNCPVCFEN
;
A
#
# COMPACT_ATOMS: atom_id res chain seq x y z
N MET A 1 11.89 27.97 9.57
CA MET A 1 12.94 26.92 9.64
C MET A 1 12.25 25.61 9.30
N ASN A 2 12.62 24.99 8.18
CA ASN A 2 12.03 23.72 7.76
C ASN A 2 12.51 22.63 8.74
N ASN A 3 11.60 22.11 9.57
CA ASN A 3 11.88 20.92 10.37
C ASN A 3 11.97 19.73 9.42
N VAL A 4 13.19 19.41 8.97
CA VAL A 4 13.47 18.14 8.31
C VAL A 4 13.16 17.04 9.32
N PRO A 5 12.29 16.07 9.00
CA PRO A 5 12.00 14.93 9.88
C PRO A 5 13.30 14.18 10.20
N ARG A 6 13.50 13.84 11.47
CA ARG A 6 14.73 13.23 11.98
C ARG A 6 14.57 11.75 12.27
N THR A 7 13.34 11.23 12.21
CA THR A 7 12.99 9.83 12.48
C THR A 7 11.96 9.30 11.46
N ASP A 8 11.90 7.98 11.28
CA ASP A 8 10.91 7.34 10.40
C ASP A 8 9.47 7.60 10.87
N ALA A 9 9.26 7.77 12.18
CA ALA A 9 7.94 8.09 12.73
C ALA A 9 7.49 9.51 12.35
N GLU A 10 8.42 10.47 12.31
CA GLU A 10 8.12 11.83 11.86
C GLU A 10 7.88 11.85 10.35
N TRP A 11 8.63 11.07 9.56
CA TRP A 11 8.37 10.90 8.13
C TRP A 11 7.01 10.28 7.86
N GLU A 12 6.61 9.25 8.62
CA GLU A 12 5.31 8.60 8.50
C GLU A 12 4.14 9.52 8.89
N ALA A 13 4.37 10.47 9.81
CA ALA A 13 3.36 11.45 10.23
C ALA A 13 3.20 12.63 9.25
N MET A 14 4.16 12.84 8.34
CA MET A 14 4.08 13.91 7.36
C MET A 14 3.05 13.60 6.28
N PHE A 15 2.39 14.66 5.80
CA PHE A 15 1.53 14.60 4.63
C PHE A 15 2.11 15.48 3.54
N ALA A 16 2.34 14.89 2.38
CA ALA A 16 2.49 15.58 1.13
C ALA A 16 1.72 14.78 0.08
N PRO A 17 0.93 15.44 -0.78
CA PRO A 17 0.30 14.73 -1.87
C PRO A 17 1.35 14.20 -2.86
N TYR A 18 1.02 13.11 -3.55
CA TYR A 18 1.86 12.63 -4.63
C TYR A 18 1.69 13.46 -5.90
N ASP A 19 2.70 13.35 -6.77
CA ASP A 19 2.64 13.84 -8.14
C ASP A 19 1.57 13.11 -8.98
N ASP A 20 1.17 13.77 -10.06
CA ASP A 20 0.12 13.26 -10.95
C ASP A 20 0.51 11.92 -11.60
N GLN A 21 1.81 11.69 -11.83
CA GLN A 21 2.28 10.43 -12.43
C GLN A 21 2.04 9.25 -11.48
N THR A 22 2.40 9.39 -10.21
CA THR A 22 2.19 8.35 -9.19
C THR A 22 0.70 8.01 -9.06
N TYR A 23 -0.17 9.02 -9.10
CA TYR A 23 -1.62 8.79 -9.11
C TYR A 23 -2.08 8.11 -10.39
N SER A 24 -1.65 8.58 -11.55
CA SER A 24 -1.97 7.97 -12.84
C SER A 24 -1.58 6.48 -12.89
N ASP A 25 -0.37 6.15 -12.44
CA ASP A 25 0.13 4.77 -12.37
C ASP A 25 -0.74 3.90 -11.46
N ALA A 26 -1.12 4.39 -10.28
CA ALA A 26 -2.01 3.67 -9.37
C ALA A 26 -3.42 3.50 -9.93
N LEU A 27 -3.97 4.54 -10.57
CA LEU A 27 -5.29 4.52 -11.20
C LEU A 27 -5.36 3.52 -12.37
N ALA A 28 -4.27 3.33 -13.11
CA ALA A 28 -4.20 2.41 -14.24
C ALA A 28 -4.45 0.94 -13.86
N PHE A 29 -4.27 0.59 -12.58
CA PHE A 29 -4.51 -0.76 -12.08
C PHE A 29 -5.94 -1.00 -11.56
N LEU A 30 -6.77 0.04 -11.45
CA LEU A 30 -8.16 -0.05 -11.01
C LEU A 30 -9.10 -0.44 -12.15
N LYS A 31 -10.21 -1.09 -11.80
CA LYS A 31 -11.25 -1.54 -12.74
C LYS A 31 -12.62 -0.93 -12.38
N PRO A 32 -13.53 -0.78 -13.36
CA PRO A 32 -14.88 -0.24 -13.15
C PRO A 32 -15.69 -0.88 -12.02
N ASN A 33 -15.52 -2.18 -11.80
CA ASN A 33 -16.23 -2.95 -10.77
C ASN A 33 -15.42 -3.13 -9.48
N ASP A 34 -14.33 -2.38 -9.30
CA ASP A 34 -13.58 -2.45 -8.05
C ASP A 34 -14.33 -1.74 -6.91
N ILE A 35 -14.37 -2.38 -5.74
CA ILE A 35 -14.69 -1.76 -4.45
C ILE A 35 -13.35 -1.50 -3.77
N VAL A 36 -12.95 -0.24 -3.69
CA VAL A 36 -11.60 0.17 -3.32
C VAL A 36 -11.52 0.60 -1.85
N LEU A 37 -10.44 0.20 -1.17
CA LEU A 37 -10.04 0.77 0.11
C LEU A 37 -8.80 1.66 -0.08
N ASP A 38 -8.94 2.97 0.17
CA ASP A 38 -7.83 3.93 0.17
C ASP A 38 -7.32 4.15 1.60
N ILE A 39 -6.12 3.64 1.92
CA ILE A 39 -5.55 3.64 3.26
C ILE A 39 -4.65 4.88 3.43
N GLY A 40 -5.00 5.74 4.40
CA GLY A 40 -4.42 7.07 4.58
C GLY A 40 -4.67 7.94 3.36
N ALA A 41 -5.96 8.14 3.10
CA ALA A 41 -6.46 8.83 1.93
C ALA A 41 -6.07 10.32 1.88
N GLY A 42 -5.46 10.86 2.94
CA GLY A 42 -4.94 12.22 2.98
C GLY A 42 -6.05 13.25 2.74
N ASP A 43 -5.83 14.13 1.77
CA ASP A 43 -6.81 15.13 1.36
C ASP A 43 -7.91 14.57 0.44
N LEU A 44 -8.05 13.26 0.32
CA LEU A 44 -9.05 12.56 -0.52
C LEU A 44 -8.88 12.83 -2.03
N ARG A 45 -7.75 13.40 -2.47
CA ARG A 45 -7.52 13.69 -3.88
C ARG A 45 -7.45 12.43 -4.72
N PHE A 46 -6.69 11.43 -4.29
CA PHE A 46 -6.63 10.14 -5.00
C PHE A 46 -8.02 9.50 -5.03
N ALA A 47 -8.69 9.39 -3.88
CA ALA A 47 -10.03 8.84 -3.77
C ALA A 47 -11.02 9.51 -4.76
N ASN A 48 -11.02 10.84 -4.86
CA ASN A 48 -11.86 11.55 -5.81
C ASN A 48 -11.52 11.25 -7.28
N GLN A 49 -10.23 11.11 -7.63
CA GLN A 49 -9.83 10.71 -8.98
C GLN A 49 -10.22 9.25 -9.28
N ALA A 50 -10.11 8.37 -8.30
CA ALA A 50 -10.48 6.97 -8.42
C ALA A 50 -12.00 6.78 -8.53
N ALA A 51 -12.80 7.62 -7.85
CA ALA A 51 -14.25 7.53 -7.81
C ALA A 51 -14.92 7.58 -9.19
N ALA A 52 -14.30 8.26 -10.16
CA ALA A 52 -14.76 8.30 -11.54
C ALA A 52 -14.53 7.00 -12.34
N ARG A 53 -13.79 6.04 -11.77
CA ARG A 53 -13.30 4.83 -12.46
C ARG A 53 -13.73 3.52 -11.82
N VAL A 54 -14.33 3.55 -10.63
CA VAL A 54 -14.62 2.36 -9.82
C VAL A 54 -16.03 2.42 -9.26
N GLU A 55 -16.51 1.29 -8.73
CA GLU A 55 -17.87 1.16 -8.22
C GLU A 55 -18.05 1.94 -6.92
N TYR A 56 -17.13 1.74 -5.97
CA TYR A 56 -17.22 2.34 -4.64
C TYR A 56 -15.85 2.49 -3.98
N ILE A 57 -15.72 3.48 -3.10
CA ILE A 57 -14.49 3.75 -2.35
C ILE A 57 -14.77 3.91 -0.88
N PHE A 58 -14.03 3.18 -0.05
CA PHE A 58 -13.83 3.48 1.35
C PHE A 58 -12.50 4.22 1.50
N ALA A 59 -12.52 5.45 2.02
CA ALA A 59 -11.32 6.26 2.25
C ALA A 59 -11.07 6.39 3.75
N ILE A 60 -9.97 5.84 4.27
CA ILE A 60 -9.61 5.94 5.68
C ILE A 60 -8.52 7.01 5.85
N GLU A 61 -8.76 7.98 6.72
CA GLU A 61 -7.77 8.99 7.11
C GLU A 61 -7.99 9.35 8.58
N GLN A 62 -6.91 9.55 9.34
CA GLN A 62 -6.98 9.85 10.78
C GLN A 62 -6.97 11.35 11.07
N ARG A 63 -6.43 12.15 10.14
CA ARG A 63 -6.21 13.59 10.28
C ARG A 63 -7.42 14.37 9.79
N ALA A 64 -8.24 14.87 10.71
CA ALA A 64 -9.45 15.62 10.39
C ALA A 64 -9.15 16.88 9.56
N GLU A 65 -7.99 17.50 9.76
CA GLU A 65 -7.56 18.69 9.04
C GLU A 65 -7.30 18.44 7.54
N LEU A 66 -7.11 17.20 7.11
CA LEU A 66 -6.98 16.85 5.69
C LEU A 66 -8.34 16.60 5.02
N LEU A 67 -9.37 16.29 5.80
CA LEU A 67 -10.72 15.92 5.33
C LEU A 67 -11.60 17.12 4.99
N GLN A 68 -11.06 18.09 4.25
CA GLN A 68 -11.76 19.34 3.89
C GLN A 68 -12.38 19.30 2.51
N ASN A 69 -11.92 18.38 1.65
CA ASN A 69 -12.38 18.31 0.27
C ASN A 69 -13.77 17.69 0.17
N ARG A 70 -14.58 18.22 -0.77
CA ARG A 70 -15.82 17.57 -1.16
C ARG A 70 -15.52 16.18 -1.73
N VAL A 71 -16.42 15.25 -1.47
CA VAL A 71 -16.28 13.87 -1.93
C VAL A 71 -17.32 13.54 -2.99
N ALA A 72 -16.93 12.71 -3.96
CA ALA A 72 -17.86 12.12 -4.89
C ALA A 72 -18.92 11.25 -4.16
N PRO A 73 -20.13 11.07 -4.72
CA PRO A 73 -21.22 10.34 -4.05
C PRO A 73 -20.93 8.87 -3.72
N ASN A 74 -19.99 8.23 -4.42
CA ASN A 74 -19.58 6.83 -4.21
C ASN A 74 -18.33 6.70 -3.33
N ILE A 75 -18.00 7.72 -2.54
CA ILE A 75 -16.93 7.67 -1.53
C ILE A 75 -17.54 7.70 -0.13
N GLN A 76 -17.20 6.71 0.68
CA GLN A 76 -17.40 6.73 2.13
C GLN A 76 -16.10 7.09 2.84
N VAL A 77 -16.08 8.24 3.51
CA VAL A 77 -14.95 8.64 4.36
C VAL A 77 -15.10 8.00 5.74
N ILE A 78 -14.03 7.38 6.21
CA ILE A 78 -13.91 6.79 7.54
C ILE A 78 -12.81 7.59 8.26
N HIS A 79 -13.22 8.50 9.14
CA HIS A 79 -12.28 9.25 9.97
C HIS A 79 -11.78 8.38 11.12
N ALA A 80 -10.63 7.72 10.92
CA ALA A 80 -10.06 6.79 11.90
C ALA A 80 -8.57 6.50 11.61
N ASP A 81 -7.88 6.01 12.64
CA ASP A 81 -6.57 5.38 12.47
C ASP A 81 -6.73 4.02 11.78
N ALA A 82 -6.27 3.92 10.53
CA ALA A 82 -6.31 2.71 9.71
C ALA A 82 -5.65 1.49 10.38
N ARG A 83 -4.78 1.67 11.37
CA ARG A 83 -4.18 0.56 12.13
C ARG A 83 -5.21 -0.08 13.07
N ARG A 84 -6.15 0.70 13.58
CA ARG A 84 -7.08 0.33 14.67
C ARG A 84 -8.46 -0.07 14.20
N VAL A 85 -8.97 0.53 13.12
CA VAL A 85 -10.31 0.27 12.59
C VAL A 85 -10.37 -1.03 11.78
N GLU A 86 -11.47 -1.78 11.85
CA GLU A 86 -11.66 -2.94 10.97
C GLU A 86 -11.78 -2.50 9.50
N PHE A 87 -11.20 -3.29 8.59
CA PHE A 87 -11.35 -2.99 7.17
C PHE A 87 -12.73 -3.42 6.67
N PRO A 88 -13.37 -2.62 5.79
CA PRO A 88 -14.64 -3.00 5.17
C PRO A 88 -14.56 -4.36 4.49
N LYS A 89 -15.65 -5.11 4.54
CA LYS A 89 -15.79 -6.38 3.81
C LYS A 89 -15.98 -6.12 2.31
N ASN A 90 -15.74 -7.14 1.50
CA ASN A 90 -15.97 -7.14 0.04
C ASN A 90 -15.14 -6.11 -0.75
N ILE A 91 -14.03 -5.63 -0.20
CA ILE A 91 -13.08 -4.81 -0.96
C ILE A 91 -12.34 -5.69 -1.97
N SER A 92 -12.28 -5.27 -3.23
CA SER A 92 -11.59 -5.99 -4.30
C SER A 92 -10.16 -5.49 -4.51
N ALA A 93 -9.91 -4.22 -4.21
CA ALA A 93 -8.62 -3.56 -4.37
C ALA A 93 -8.33 -2.66 -3.17
N ALA A 94 -7.06 -2.54 -2.80
CA ALA A 94 -6.61 -1.59 -1.80
C ALA A 94 -5.48 -0.72 -2.32
N ILE A 95 -5.42 0.50 -1.82
CA ILE A 95 -4.41 1.50 -2.13
C ILE A 95 -3.65 1.81 -0.84
N LEU A 96 -2.32 1.77 -0.92
CA LEU A 96 -1.42 2.18 0.15
C LEU A 96 -0.26 2.98 -0.46
N LEU A 97 -0.51 4.25 -0.75
CA LEU A 97 0.53 5.17 -1.21
C LEU A 97 1.16 5.85 0.00
N MET A 98 2.10 5.16 0.65
CA MET A 98 2.81 5.64 1.84
C MET A 98 4.27 5.21 1.78
N ARG A 99 5.13 6.00 1.12
CA ARG A 99 6.55 5.66 0.88
C ARG A 99 7.36 5.42 2.17
N HIS A 100 6.89 5.92 3.30
CA HIS A 100 7.51 5.75 4.62
C HIS A 100 6.66 4.90 5.58
N CYS A 101 5.83 3.99 5.04
CA CYS A 101 4.98 3.14 5.84
C CYS A 101 5.79 2.16 6.70
N ARG A 102 5.64 2.23 8.02
CA ARG A 102 6.27 1.29 8.96
C ARG A 102 5.36 0.12 9.32
N HIS A 103 4.11 0.18 8.88
CA HIS A 103 3.04 -0.74 9.23
C HIS A 103 2.56 -1.58 8.04
N PHE A 104 3.40 -1.75 7.02
CA PHE A 104 3.05 -2.47 5.80
C PHE A 104 2.51 -3.89 6.08
N SER A 105 3.22 -4.66 6.91
CA SER A 105 2.83 -6.02 7.28
C SER A 105 1.44 -6.07 7.93
N LEU A 106 1.15 -5.12 8.84
CA LEU A 106 -0.14 -4.98 9.47
C LEU A 106 -1.24 -4.74 8.44
N TYR A 107 -1.07 -3.75 7.55
CA TYR A 107 -2.08 -3.46 6.53
C TYR A 107 -2.29 -4.64 5.59
N ARG A 108 -1.21 -5.30 5.16
CA ARG A 108 -1.29 -6.50 4.31
C ARG A 108 -2.08 -7.62 4.97
N GLU A 109 -1.87 -7.90 6.26
CA GLU A 109 -2.60 -8.95 6.97
C GLU A 109 -4.08 -8.59 7.17
N LYS A 110 -4.39 -7.32 7.45
CA LYS A 110 -5.79 -6.84 7.50
C LYS A 110 -6.50 -7.00 6.16
N LEU A 111 -5.84 -6.68 5.04
CA LEU A 111 -6.38 -6.88 3.70
C LEU A 111 -6.64 -8.35 3.38
N LYS A 112 -5.73 -9.24 3.79
CA LYS A 112 -5.92 -10.70 3.65
C LYS A 112 -7.09 -11.20 4.49
N ALA A 113 -7.27 -10.70 5.71
CA ALA A 113 -8.37 -11.10 6.59
C ALA A 113 -9.75 -10.79 5.96
N VAL A 114 -9.86 -9.72 5.17
CA VAL A 114 -11.08 -9.37 4.43
C VAL A 114 -11.11 -9.91 2.99
N ARG A 115 -10.16 -10.79 2.63
CA ARG A 115 -10.04 -11.44 1.32
C ARG A 115 -9.92 -10.45 0.14
N CYS A 116 -9.25 -9.32 0.35
CA CYS A 116 -8.92 -8.39 -0.72
C CYS A 116 -8.09 -9.08 -1.82
N ASN A 117 -8.33 -8.75 -3.10
CA ASN A 117 -7.63 -9.43 -4.19
C ASN A 117 -6.22 -8.87 -4.42
N LYS A 118 -6.08 -7.54 -4.42
CA LYS A 118 -4.83 -6.86 -4.79
C LYS A 118 -4.56 -5.64 -3.92
N LEU A 119 -3.29 -5.37 -3.68
CA LEU A 119 -2.79 -4.14 -3.07
C LEU A 119 -1.96 -3.38 -4.11
N ILE A 120 -2.33 -2.13 -4.37
CA ILE A 120 -1.59 -1.17 -5.20
C ILE A 120 -0.84 -0.24 -4.24
N THR A 121 0.47 -0.18 -4.32
CA THR A 121 1.29 0.46 -3.28
C THR A 121 2.62 0.97 -3.79
N ASN A 122 3.23 1.91 -3.08
CA ASN A 122 4.64 2.30 -3.24
C ASN A 122 5.43 2.13 -1.93
N ALA A 123 4.83 1.48 -0.94
CA ALA A 123 5.34 1.46 0.43
C ALA A 123 6.61 0.62 0.62
N ARG A 124 6.77 -0.47 -0.14
CA ARG A 124 7.94 -1.36 0.00
C ARG A 124 9.20 -0.80 -0.65
N TRP A 125 9.04 -0.24 -1.84
CA TRP A 125 10.14 0.28 -2.64
C TRP A 125 10.46 1.75 -2.33
N GLY A 126 9.54 2.47 -1.66
CA GLY A 126 9.66 3.90 -1.42
C GLY A 126 9.57 4.76 -2.70
N MET A 127 9.39 4.13 -3.85
CA MET A 127 9.30 4.76 -5.18
C MET A 127 8.54 3.86 -6.13
N HIS A 128 7.95 4.45 -7.17
CA HIS A 128 7.11 3.78 -8.15
C HIS A 128 5.91 3.03 -7.56
N VAL A 129 4.91 2.75 -8.39
CA VAL A 129 3.74 1.97 -7.97
C VAL A 129 3.96 0.51 -8.35
N GLU A 130 3.71 -0.39 -7.41
CA GLU A 130 3.62 -1.83 -7.64
C GLU A 130 2.21 -2.35 -7.37
N VAL A 131 1.90 -3.52 -7.92
CA VAL A 131 0.68 -4.28 -7.63
C VAL A 131 1.05 -5.63 -7.05
N ILE A 132 0.45 -5.95 -5.91
CA ILE A 132 0.63 -7.20 -5.19
C ILE A 132 -0.66 -8.00 -5.30
N ASP A 133 -0.62 -9.20 -5.88
CA ASP A 133 -1.71 -10.16 -5.76
C ASP A 133 -1.70 -10.73 -4.34
N LEU A 134 -2.73 -10.39 -3.56
CA LEU A 134 -2.87 -10.82 -2.16
C LEU A 134 -3.38 -12.26 -2.04
N ARG A 135 -3.89 -12.84 -3.13
CA ARG A 135 -4.38 -14.23 -3.17
C ARG A 135 -3.26 -15.21 -3.49
N ALA A 136 -2.21 -14.74 -4.16
CA ALA A 136 -1.02 -15.54 -4.45
C ALA A 136 -0.21 -15.77 -3.15
N PRO A 137 0.04 -17.02 -2.74
CA PRO A 137 0.86 -17.29 -1.57
C PRO A 137 2.33 -16.95 -1.87
N PRO A 138 3.01 -16.20 -0.99
CA PRO A 138 4.42 -15.88 -1.20
C PRO A 138 5.33 -17.09 -0.94
N LEU A 139 6.44 -17.17 -1.66
CA LEU A 139 7.47 -18.19 -1.48
C LEU A 139 8.17 -18.01 -0.12
N SER A 140 8.57 -19.10 0.54
CA SER A 140 9.43 -18.97 1.71
C SER A 140 10.82 -18.45 1.28
N PHE A 141 11.37 -17.45 1.97
CA PHE A 141 12.67 -16.87 1.61
C PHE A 141 13.81 -17.92 1.54
N VAL A 142 13.75 -18.94 2.38
CA VAL A 142 14.73 -20.05 2.35
C VAL A 142 14.69 -20.83 1.04
N ASN A 143 13.53 -20.89 0.38
CA ASN A 143 13.33 -21.57 -0.90
C ASN A 143 13.61 -20.68 -2.11
N LEU A 144 13.88 -19.38 -1.91
CA LEU A 144 14.31 -18.51 -2.99
C LEU A 144 15.72 -18.90 -3.42
N ALA A 145 15.91 -19.28 -4.69
CA ALA A 145 17.23 -19.64 -5.20
C ALA A 145 18.21 -18.46 -5.17
N GLY A 146 17.76 -17.29 -5.62
CA GLY A 146 18.51 -16.02 -5.65
C GLY A 146 17.68 -14.95 -6.37
N GLY A 147 18.10 -13.69 -6.30
CA GLY A 147 17.47 -12.58 -7.00
C GLY A 147 16.80 -11.51 -6.13
N TRP A 148 16.16 -10.55 -6.81
CA TRP A 148 15.34 -9.53 -6.17
C TRP A 148 14.12 -10.14 -5.51
N TYR A 149 13.86 -9.75 -4.27
CA TYR A 149 12.69 -10.20 -3.53
C TYR A 149 11.96 -9.02 -2.90
N ALA A 150 10.65 -9.21 -2.73
CA ALA A 150 9.80 -8.31 -1.97
C ALA A 150 8.98 -9.12 -0.97
N CYS A 151 9.24 -8.89 0.32
CA CYS A 151 8.70 -9.71 1.39
C CYS A 151 7.31 -9.24 1.83
N ALA A 152 6.51 -10.16 2.36
CA ALA A 152 5.23 -9.91 3.00
C ALA A 152 5.34 -8.98 4.23
N CYS A 153 6.51 -8.89 4.87
CA CYS A 153 6.74 -7.94 5.96
C CYS A 153 6.90 -6.48 5.48
N GLY A 154 7.15 -6.27 4.19
CA GLY A 154 7.42 -4.96 3.60
C GLY A 154 8.86 -4.78 3.14
N SER A 155 9.81 -5.56 3.69
CA SER A 155 11.22 -5.48 3.29
C SER A 155 11.46 -5.97 1.87
N VAL A 156 12.31 -5.27 1.15
CA VAL A 156 12.82 -5.65 -0.19
C VAL A 156 14.31 -5.91 -0.10
N GLY A 157 14.86 -6.66 -1.05
CA GLY A 157 16.30 -6.90 -1.10
C GLY A 157 16.71 -7.82 -2.23
N PHE A 158 17.98 -8.23 -2.20
CA PHE A 158 18.57 -9.14 -3.17
C PHE A 158 19.22 -10.32 -2.46
N LYS A 159 18.92 -11.55 -2.89
CA LYS A 159 19.56 -12.78 -2.40
C LYS A 159 20.61 -13.23 -3.41
N GLU A 160 21.87 -13.19 -3.03
CA GLU A 160 22.97 -13.59 -3.93
C GLU A 160 22.95 -15.08 -4.26
N ASN A 161 23.14 -15.40 -5.55
CA ASN A 161 23.43 -16.75 -6.04
C ASN A 161 24.17 -16.68 -7.39
N ILE A 162 25.12 -17.59 -7.59
CA ILE A 162 25.99 -17.74 -8.78
C ILE A 162 25.19 -17.96 -10.08
N THR A 163 23.94 -18.43 -10.00
CA THR A 163 23.09 -18.79 -11.17
C THR A 163 22.02 -17.76 -11.53
N PHE A 164 21.99 -16.59 -10.89
CA PHE A 164 20.92 -15.63 -11.12
C PHE A 164 21.07 -14.88 -12.46
N THR A 165 20.06 -15.00 -13.32
CA THR A 165 20.04 -14.40 -14.68
C THR A 165 18.81 -13.53 -14.96
N HIS A 166 17.88 -13.40 -14.02
CA HIS A 166 16.59 -12.75 -14.26
C HIS A 166 16.49 -11.38 -13.58
N SER A 167 15.59 -10.50 -14.01
CA SER A 167 15.32 -9.21 -13.36
C SER A 167 14.02 -9.19 -12.57
N GLU A 168 13.31 -10.32 -12.52
CA GLU A 168 11.98 -10.40 -11.92
C GLU A 168 12.03 -10.34 -10.38
N ILE A 169 11.05 -9.65 -9.80
CA ILE A 169 10.88 -9.54 -8.35
C ILE A 169 10.07 -10.74 -7.86
N THR A 170 10.63 -11.53 -6.96
CA THR A 170 9.91 -12.65 -6.32
C THR A 170 9.21 -12.21 -5.03
N GLN A 171 7.91 -12.49 -4.90
CA GLN A 171 7.17 -12.28 -3.65
C GLN A 171 7.53 -13.36 -2.63
N VAL A 172 8.05 -12.95 -1.47
CA VAL A 172 8.49 -13.88 -0.42
C VAL A 172 7.84 -13.62 0.93
N LYS A 173 8.00 -14.58 1.86
CA LYS A 173 7.72 -14.43 3.29
C LYS A 173 8.93 -14.94 4.09
N ASN A 174 9.01 -14.57 5.36
CA ASN A 174 10.04 -15.04 6.30
C ASN A 174 11.46 -14.68 5.83
N CYS A 175 11.67 -13.47 5.32
CA CYS A 175 13.02 -12.95 5.06
C CYS A 175 13.76 -12.66 6.38
N PRO A 176 15.08 -12.39 6.36
CA PRO A 176 15.85 -12.14 7.58
C PRO A 176 15.24 -11.07 8.49
N VAL A 177 14.78 -9.95 7.90
CA VAL A 177 14.12 -8.85 8.63
C VAL A 177 12.83 -9.28 9.34
N CYS A 178 12.15 -10.35 8.91
CA CYS A 178 10.98 -10.88 9.63
C CYS A 178 11.34 -11.43 11.03
N PHE A 179 12.62 -11.66 11.30
CA PHE A 179 13.13 -12.24 12.55
C PHE A 179 14.03 -11.27 13.32
N GLU A 180 14.22 -10.05 12.79
CA GLU A 180 14.89 -8.96 13.49
C GLU A 180 13.82 -8.26 14.36
N ASN A 181 14.05 -8.23 15.68
CA ASN A 181 13.14 -7.62 16.65
C ASN A 181 13.23 -6.09 16.63
#